data_AF-A0A8K1CNI5-F1
#
_entry.id   AF-A0A8K1CNI5-F1
#
_cell.length_a   1.000
_cell.length_b   1.000
_cell.length_c   1.000
_cell.angle_alpha   90.00
_cell.angle_beta   90.00
_cell.angle_gamma   90.00
#
_symmetry.space_group_name_H-M   'P 1'
#
loop_
_entity.id
_entity.type
_entity.pdbx_description
1 polymer ?
#
loop_
_entity_poly.entity_id
_entity_poly.type
_entity_poly.pdbx_seq_one_letter_code
_entity_poly.pdbx_strand_id
1 'polypeptide(L)'
;MKAPVVERGPVPISGYLYKMKSTERVLVAQWTKRFFALEGRELKYYQHENAAEASKVIDLLEIESVRRFENGDRGVSSFVVKTPERSYFLRAESKGDMKRWVRGLKDQQDLWRAKTEKGSARPDSGQRRPKHYSDLPMGLLVTQGSMTRLQSADA
;
A
#
# COMPACT_ATOMS: atom_id res chain seq x y z
N MET A 1 -6.28 28.13 -20.35
CA MET A 1 -6.20 27.78 -18.91
C MET A 1 -6.29 26.26 -18.80
N LYS A 2 -5.18 25.55 -18.55
CA LYS A 2 -5.24 24.10 -18.31
C LYS A 2 -5.85 23.90 -16.93
N ALA A 3 -6.97 23.18 -16.86
CA ALA A 3 -7.53 22.73 -15.59
C ALA A 3 -6.42 22.02 -14.78
N PRO A 4 -6.37 22.19 -13.45
CA PRO A 4 -5.39 21.48 -12.66
C PRO A 4 -5.62 20.00 -12.92
N VAL A 5 -4.53 19.30 -13.25
CA VAL A 5 -4.51 17.84 -13.24
C VAL A 5 -4.81 17.49 -11.80
N VAL A 6 -6.09 17.23 -11.51
CA VAL A 6 -6.49 16.55 -10.29
C VAL A 6 -5.74 15.25 -10.39
N GLU A 7 -4.63 15.13 -9.66
CA GLU A 7 -4.03 13.83 -9.43
C GLU A 7 -5.20 12.97 -9.00
N ARG A 8 -5.62 12.04 -9.87
CA ARG A 8 -6.69 11.09 -9.56
C ARG A 8 -6.07 10.13 -8.57
N GLY A 9 -5.87 10.66 -7.37
CA GLY A 9 -5.56 9.91 -6.20
C GLY A 9 -6.61 8.84 -6.07
N PRO A 10 -6.26 7.76 -5.38
CA PRO A 10 -7.15 6.64 -5.19
C PRO A 10 -8.56 7.10 -4.80
N VAL A 11 -9.56 6.69 -5.56
CA VAL A 11 -10.92 7.20 -5.39
C VAL A 11 -11.43 6.76 -4.01
N PRO A 12 -11.77 7.69 -3.10
CA PRO A 12 -12.36 7.33 -1.83
C PRO A 12 -13.71 6.65 -2.10
N ILE A 13 -13.89 5.46 -1.54
CA ILE A 13 -15.14 4.72 -1.64
C ILE A 13 -15.71 4.62 -0.24
N SER A 14 -16.91 5.12 -0.06
CA SER A 14 -17.66 4.97 1.18
C SER A 14 -19.06 4.43 0.91
N GLY A 15 -19.68 3.89 1.95
CA GLY A 15 -21.04 3.39 1.89
C GLY A 15 -21.30 2.27 2.89
N TYR A 16 -22.58 1.91 3.00
CA TYR A 16 -23.00 0.88 3.92
C TYR A 16 -22.69 -0.52 3.39
N LEU A 17 -22.19 -1.38 4.28
CA LEU A 17 -22.04 -2.81 4.05
C LEU A 17 -22.62 -3.57 5.24
N TYR A 18 -23.11 -4.78 4.97
CA TYR A 18 -23.45 -5.73 6.01
C TYR A 18 -22.20 -6.52 6.38
N LYS A 19 -21.80 -6.46 7.64
CA LYS A 19 -20.64 -7.17 8.18
C LYS A 19 -21.11 -8.32 9.05
N MET A 20 -20.54 -9.51 8.85
CA MET A 20 -20.79 -10.64 9.73
C MET A 20 -20.10 -10.42 11.10
N LYS A 21 -20.80 -10.73 12.19
CA LYS A 21 -20.19 -10.78 13.52
C LYS A 21 -19.17 -11.91 13.56
N SER A 22 -18.01 -11.65 14.16
CA SER A 22 -17.03 -12.69 14.46
C SER A 22 -17.41 -13.26 15.81
N THR A 23 -18.22 -14.31 15.80
CA THR A 23 -18.52 -15.05 17.02
C THR A 23 -18.38 -16.53 16.70
N GLU A 24 -17.40 -17.17 17.35
CA GLU A 24 -17.10 -18.59 17.19
C GLU A 24 -18.24 -19.52 17.66
N ARG A 25 -19.19 -18.99 18.45
CA ARG A 25 -20.26 -19.77 19.11
C ARG A 25 -21.64 -19.73 18.44
N VAL A 26 -21.84 -18.98 17.35
CA VAL A 26 -23.19 -18.81 16.79
C VAL A 26 -23.36 -19.68 15.55
N LEU A 27 -24.24 -20.68 15.64
CA LEU A 27 -24.65 -21.56 14.55
C LEU A 27 -25.31 -20.81 13.36
N VAL A 28 -25.58 -19.51 13.53
CA VAL A 28 -26.27 -18.64 12.58
C VAL A 28 -25.43 -17.38 12.31
N ALA A 29 -25.19 -17.10 11.03
CA ALA A 29 -24.48 -15.89 10.63
C ALA A 29 -25.29 -14.62 10.97
N GLN A 30 -24.84 -13.85 11.96
CA GLN A 30 -25.42 -12.54 12.28
C GLN A 30 -24.75 -11.42 11.48
N TRP A 31 -25.52 -10.74 10.64
CA TRP A 31 -25.06 -9.62 9.82
C TRP A 31 -25.51 -8.29 10.43
N THR A 32 -24.60 -7.32 10.51
CA THR A 32 -24.90 -5.97 11.00
C THR A 32 -24.54 -4.93 9.95
N LYS A 33 -25.40 -3.93 9.74
CA LYS A 33 -25.11 -2.80 8.84
C LYS A 33 -24.08 -1.88 9.50
N ARG A 34 -23.02 -1.55 8.78
CA ARG A 34 -21.94 -0.64 9.19
C ARG A 34 -21.57 0.26 8.02
N PHE A 35 -21.21 1.49 8.30
CA PHE A 35 -20.71 2.40 7.28
C PHE A 35 -19.21 2.16 7.10
N PHE A 36 -18.77 1.83 5.90
CA PHE A 36 -17.36 1.65 5.56
C PHE A 36 -16.88 2.84 4.75
N ALA A 37 -15.62 3.23 4.96
CA ALA A 37 -14.96 4.27 4.20
C ALA A 37 -13.51 3.85 3.91
N LEU A 38 -13.14 3.92 2.64
CA LEU A 38 -11.78 3.72 2.16
C LEU A 38 -11.14 5.10 1.95
N GLU A 39 -10.20 5.45 2.81
CA GLU A 39 -9.55 6.76 2.85
C GLU A 39 -8.03 6.57 2.81
N GLY A 40 -7.40 6.94 1.69
CA GLY A 40 -5.96 6.75 1.53
C GLY A 40 -5.56 5.28 1.73
N ARG A 41 -4.72 5.00 2.73
CA ARG A 41 -4.21 3.65 3.05
C ARG A 41 -5.12 2.87 4.02
N GLU A 42 -6.21 3.47 4.47
CA GLU A 42 -7.00 2.94 5.58
C GLU A 42 -8.42 2.57 5.13
N LEU A 43 -8.83 1.34 5.46
CA LEU A 43 -10.22 0.93 5.42
C LEU A 43 -10.81 1.05 6.82
N LYS A 44 -11.71 2.01 7.00
CA LYS A 44 -12.39 2.31 8.26
C LYS A 44 -13.82 1.80 8.21
N TYR A 45 -14.36 1.44 9.37
CA TYR A 45 -15.81 1.30 9.51
C TYR A 45 -16.33 1.89 10.80
N TYR A 46 -17.58 2.32 10.75
CA TYR A 46 -18.28 3.08 11.76
C TYR A 46 -19.62 2.42 12.09
N GLN A 47 -20.16 2.72 13.27
CA GLN A 47 -21.49 2.25 13.65
C GLN A 47 -22.56 2.76 12.67
N HIS A 48 -22.43 4.01 12.22
CA HIS A 48 -23.24 4.71 11.24
C HIS A 48 -22.39 5.81 10.58
N GLU A 49 -22.87 6.41 9.50
CA GLU A 49 -22.13 7.40 8.69
C GLU A 49 -21.67 8.65 9.46
N ASN A 50 -22.49 9.15 10.38
CA ASN A 50 -22.19 10.36 11.16
C ASN A 50 -21.44 10.08 12.47
N ALA A 51 -20.94 8.86 12.69
CA ALA A 51 -20.22 8.55 13.92
C ALA A 51 -18.86 9.25 13.92
N ALA A 52 -18.52 9.91 15.03
CA ALA A 52 -17.26 10.64 15.16
C ALA A 52 -16.02 9.72 15.12
N GLU A 53 -16.14 8.51 15.67
CA GLU A 53 -15.03 7.57 15.82
C GLU A 53 -15.23 6.31 14.98
N ALA A 54 -14.15 5.89 14.31
CA ALA A 54 -14.11 4.62 13.61
C ALA A 54 -14.12 3.47 14.63
N SER A 55 -15.04 2.52 14.45
CA SER A 55 -15.09 1.31 15.28
C SER A 55 -13.87 0.40 15.07
N LYS A 56 -13.24 0.47 13.89
CA LYS A 56 -11.93 -0.14 13.62
C LYS A 56 -11.33 0.54 12.39
N VAL A 57 -10.01 0.67 12.40
CA VAL A 57 -9.19 1.05 11.24
C VAL A 57 -8.41 -0.20 10.81
N ILE A 58 -8.44 -0.50 9.51
CA ILE A 58 -7.71 -1.62 8.91
C ILE A 58 -6.74 -1.03 7.91
N ASP A 59 -5.46 -1.29 8.09
CA ASP A 59 -4.45 -0.90 7.12
C ASP A 59 -4.54 -1.79 5.87
N LEU A 60 -4.61 -1.18 4.69
CA LEU A 60 -4.67 -1.91 3.43
C LEU A 60 -3.43 -2.77 3.19
N LEU A 61 -2.25 -2.42 3.71
CA LEU A 61 -1.06 -3.25 3.54
C LEU A 61 -1.09 -4.51 4.40
N GLU A 62 -1.89 -4.54 5.48
CA GLU A 62 -2.12 -5.72 6.31
C GLU A 62 -3.14 -6.68 5.70
N ILE A 63 -3.89 -6.26 4.68
CA ILE A 63 -4.86 -7.13 4.02
C ILE A 63 -4.13 -8.19 3.20
N GLU A 64 -4.23 -9.45 3.63
CA GLU A 64 -3.66 -10.60 2.93
C GLU A 64 -4.39 -10.90 1.62
N SER A 65 -5.72 -10.75 1.60
CA SER A 65 -6.50 -10.96 0.38
C SER A 65 -7.88 -10.33 0.42
N VAL A 66 -8.35 -9.89 -0.75
CA VAL A 66 -9.74 -9.47 -0.98
C VAL A 66 -10.33 -10.37 -2.07
N ARG A 67 -11.34 -11.18 -1.71
CA ARG A 67 -11.96 -12.16 -2.61
C ARG A 67 -13.46 -12.03 -2.64
N ARG A 68 -14.06 -12.20 -3.81
CA ARG A 68 -15.52 -12.37 -3.93
C ARG A 68 -15.92 -13.69 -3.26
N PHE A 69 -17.10 -13.71 -2.67
CA PHE A 69 -17.67 -14.88 -2.02
C PHE A 69 -19.10 -15.05 -2.53
N GLU A 70 -19.25 -15.80 -3.63
CA GLU A 70 -20.51 -15.99 -4.35
C GLU A 70 -21.07 -17.42 -4.15
N ASN A 71 -20.93 -18.03 -2.97
CA ASN A 71 -21.46 -19.39 -2.72
C ASN A 71 -22.88 -19.36 -2.13
N GLY A 72 -23.86 -19.89 -2.88
CA GLY A 72 -25.22 -20.27 -2.43
C GLY A 72 -26.30 -19.19 -2.47
N ASP A 73 -27.55 -19.60 -2.21
CA ASP A 73 -28.80 -18.79 -2.29
C ASP A 73 -28.82 -17.52 -1.43
N ARG A 74 -27.89 -17.39 -0.47
CA ARG A 74 -27.75 -16.22 0.43
C ARG A 74 -26.50 -15.37 0.17
N GLY A 75 -25.67 -15.75 -0.80
CA GLY A 75 -24.33 -15.20 -1.07
C GLY A 75 -24.25 -14.13 -2.17
N VAL A 76 -25.38 -13.69 -2.74
CA VAL A 76 -25.39 -12.76 -3.86
C VAL A 76 -24.84 -11.40 -3.39
N SER A 77 -23.68 -10.98 -3.91
CA SER A 77 -23.00 -9.71 -3.59
C SER A 77 -22.14 -9.69 -2.31
N SER A 78 -21.61 -10.85 -1.87
CA SER A 78 -20.69 -10.94 -0.74
C SER A 78 -19.22 -11.01 -1.15
N PHE A 79 -18.33 -10.54 -0.28
CA PHE A 79 -16.88 -10.63 -0.42
C PHE A 79 -16.21 -10.74 0.95
N VAL A 80 -14.96 -11.22 0.96
CA VAL A 80 -14.16 -11.43 2.16
C VAL A 80 -12.89 -10.61 2.08
N VAL A 81 -12.61 -9.88 3.15
CA VAL A 81 -11.34 -9.21 3.40
C VAL A 81 -10.62 -9.99 4.48
N LYS A 82 -9.49 -10.62 4.16
CA LYS A 82 -8.70 -11.39 5.11
C LYS A 82 -7.54 -10.54 5.63
N THR A 83 -7.43 -10.42 6.94
CA THR A 83 -6.27 -9.88 7.65
C THR A 83 -5.66 -10.96 8.54
N PRO A 84 -4.43 -10.78 9.06
CA PRO A 84 -3.82 -11.72 9.99
C PRO A 84 -4.65 -11.91 11.26
N GLU A 85 -5.26 -10.82 11.75
CA GLU A 85 -6.09 -10.84 12.96
C GLU A 85 -7.42 -11.57 12.73
N ARG A 86 -8.05 -11.38 11.56
CA ARG A 86 -9.38 -11.95 11.27
C ARG A 86 -9.80 -11.89 9.81
N SER A 87 -10.82 -12.70 9.47
CA SER A 87 -11.54 -12.56 8.20
C SER A 87 -12.83 -11.75 8.37
N TYR A 88 -13.01 -10.73 7.55
CA TYR A 88 -14.21 -9.89 7.48
C TYR A 88 -15.09 -10.35 6.32
N PHE A 89 -16.21 -10.97 6.63
CA PHE A 89 -17.25 -11.29 5.65
C PHE A 89 -18.18 -10.08 5.50
N LEU A 90 -18.22 -9.53 4.29
CA LEU A 90 -18.93 -8.31 3.94
C LEU A 90 -19.92 -8.59 2.82
N ARG A 91 -21.09 -7.97 2.89
CA ARG A 91 -22.13 -8.07 1.87
C ARG A 91 -22.60 -6.67 1.47
N ALA A 92 -22.59 -6.42 0.17
CA ALA A 92 -23.11 -5.19 -0.41
C ALA A 92 -24.59 -5.31 -0.76
N GLU A 93 -25.25 -4.17 -1.02
CA GLU A 93 -26.66 -4.14 -1.42
C GLU A 93 -26.87 -4.68 -2.85
N SER A 94 -25.86 -4.55 -3.73
CA SER A 94 -25.90 -5.07 -5.10
C SER A 94 -24.58 -5.70 -5.56
N LYS A 95 -24.65 -6.52 -6.62
CA LYS A 95 -23.46 -7.13 -7.24
C LYS A 95 -22.53 -6.07 -7.82
N GLY A 96 -23.10 -4.96 -8.32
CA GLY A 96 -22.35 -3.80 -8.78
C GLY A 96 -21.53 -3.16 -7.66
N ASP A 97 -22.15 -2.93 -6.51
CA ASP A 97 -21.48 -2.37 -5.34
C ASP A 97 -20.37 -3.28 -4.82
N MET A 98 -20.64 -4.59 -4.71
CA MET A 98 -19.62 -5.57 -4.32
C MET A 98 -18.42 -5.53 -5.28
N LYS A 99 -18.67 -5.49 -6.60
CA LYS A 99 -17.58 -5.36 -7.59
C LYS A 99 -16.81 -4.05 -7.41
N ARG A 100 -17.50 -2.93 -7.16
CA ARG A 100 -16.90 -1.62 -6.90
C ARG A 100 -15.98 -1.66 -5.68
N TRP A 101 -16.45 -2.23 -4.57
CA TRP A 101 -15.67 -2.39 -3.34
C TRP A 101 -14.44 -3.27 -3.54
N VAL A 102 -14.61 -4.46 -4.12
CA VAL A 102 -13.49 -5.39 -4.34
C VAL A 102 -12.43 -4.78 -5.25
N ARG A 103 -12.85 -4.12 -6.34
CA ARG A 103 -11.92 -3.45 -7.24
C ARG A 103 -11.22 -2.29 -6.54
N GLY A 104 -11.98 -1.40 -5.90
CA GLY A 104 -11.41 -0.22 -5.25
C GLY A 104 -10.41 -0.56 -4.14
N LEU A 105 -10.70 -1.58 -3.33
CA LEU A 105 -9.76 -2.05 -2.31
C LEU A 105 -8.45 -2.56 -2.91
N LYS A 106 -8.51 -3.32 -4.01
CA LYS A 106 -7.32 -3.85 -4.69
C LYS A 106 -6.52 -2.75 -5.38
N ASP A 107 -7.20 -1.93 -6.19
CA ASP A 107 -6.56 -0.82 -6.91
C ASP A 107 -5.86 0.12 -5.91
N GLN A 108 -6.50 0.42 -4.78
CA GLN A 108 -5.93 1.21 -3.69
C GLN A 108 -4.73 0.52 -3.03
N GLN A 109 -4.84 -0.78 -2.70
CA GLN A 109 -3.74 -1.54 -2.11
C GLN A 109 -2.50 -1.56 -3.03
N ASP A 110 -2.71 -1.78 -4.32
CA ASP A 110 -1.62 -1.79 -5.32
C ASP A 110 -0.97 -0.42 -5.47
N LEU A 111 -1.77 0.66 -5.47
CA LEU A 111 -1.27 2.04 -5.48
C LEU A 111 -0.37 2.33 -4.28
N TRP A 112 -0.75 1.89 -3.08
CA TRP A 112 0.08 2.11 -1.88
C TRP A 112 1.32 1.24 -1.84
N ARG A 113 1.27 0.00 -2.32
CA ARG A 113 2.45 -0.86 -2.47
C ARG A 113 3.48 -0.24 -3.42
N ALA A 114 3.03 0.26 -4.58
CA ALA A 114 3.92 0.93 -5.54
C ALA A 114 4.52 2.24 -4.97
N LYS A 115 3.77 3.00 -4.17
CA LYS A 115 4.27 4.20 -3.49
C LYS A 115 5.35 3.86 -2.45
N THR A 116 5.18 2.79 -1.67
CA THR A 116 6.18 2.36 -0.70
C THR A 116 7.50 1.93 -1.35
N GLU A 117 7.44 1.29 -2.52
CA GLU A 117 8.63 0.86 -3.28
C GLU A 117 9.37 2.05 -3.93
N LYS A 118 8.65 3.05 -4.44
CA LYS A 118 9.27 4.25 -5.02
C LYS A 118 9.86 5.20 -3.96
N GLY A 119 9.37 5.17 -2.73
CA GLY A 119 9.91 5.96 -1.62
C GLY A 119 11.21 5.39 -1.02
N SER A 120 11.49 4.09 -1.19
CA SER A 120 12.73 3.46 -0.71
C SER A 120 13.88 3.51 -1.71
N ALA A 121 13.62 3.81 -2.98
CA ALA A 121 14.65 4.14 -3.95
C ALA A 121 15.18 5.55 -3.66
N ARG A 122 16.06 5.66 -2.66
CA ARG A 122 17.04 6.75 -2.64
C ARG A 122 17.66 6.81 -4.04
N PRO A 123 17.83 7.98 -4.67
CA PRO A 123 18.84 8.05 -5.71
C PRO A 123 20.11 7.59 -5.01
N ASP A 124 20.68 6.47 -5.47
CA ASP A 124 22.08 6.21 -5.23
C ASP A 124 22.77 7.50 -5.68
N SER A 125 23.18 8.31 -4.70
CA SER A 125 24.17 9.36 -4.90
C SER A 125 25.47 8.61 -5.16
N GLY A 126 25.49 7.85 -6.26
CA GLY A 126 26.65 7.21 -6.80
C GLY A 126 27.61 8.35 -6.97
N GLN A 127 28.67 8.32 -6.16
CA GLN A 127 29.86 9.09 -6.40
C GLN A 127 30.12 9.00 -7.90
N ARG A 128 29.85 10.10 -8.61
CA ARG A 128 30.36 10.26 -9.96
C ARG A 128 31.86 10.34 -9.77
N ARG A 129 32.53 9.19 -9.76
CA ARG A 129 33.98 9.12 -9.88
C ARG A 129 34.29 9.79 -11.21
N PRO A 130 35.01 10.93 -11.21
CA PRO A 130 35.42 11.56 -12.46
C PRO A 130 36.23 10.51 -13.23
N LYS A 131 35.77 10.16 -14.43
CA LYS A 131 36.50 9.23 -15.32
C LYS A 131 37.67 9.91 -16.00
N HIS A 132 37.79 11.22 -15.86
CA HIS A 132 38.77 12.03 -16.57
C HIS A 132 39.46 12.98 -15.57
N TYR A 133 40.79 12.99 -15.61
CA TYR A 133 41.64 13.76 -14.70
C TYR A 133 41.41 15.28 -14.81
N SER A 134 40.79 15.73 -15.90
CA SER A 134 40.51 17.15 -16.19
C SER A 134 39.47 17.81 -15.29
N ASP A 135 38.69 17.03 -14.54
CA ASP A 135 37.60 17.55 -13.71
C ASP A 135 37.99 17.74 -12.22
N LEU A 136 39.27 17.57 -11.88
CA LEU A 136 39.78 17.86 -10.54
C LEU A 136 40.15 19.35 -10.44
N PRO A 137 39.61 20.12 -9.48
CA PRO A 137 40.15 21.44 -9.18
C PRO A 137 41.59 21.27 -8.70
N MET A 138 42.53 21.92 -9.41
CA MET A 138 43.96 21.94 -9.10
C MET A 138 44.17 22.51 -7.69
N GLY A 139 44.24 21.63 -6.69
CA GLY A 139 44.41 22.04 -5.29
C GLY A 139 44.57 20.91 -4.29
N LEU A 140 44.34 19.65 -4.66
CA LEU A 140 44.51 18.50 -3.78
C LEU A 140 45.44 17.47 -4.40
N LEU A 141 46.74 17.73 -4.32
CA LEU A 141 47.75 16.68 -4.37
C LEU A 141 48.58 16.75 -3.09
N VAL A 142 48.05 16.14 -2.02
CA VAL A 142 48.82 15.86 -0.80
C VAL A 142 49.12 14.36 -0.75
N THR A 143 50.43 14.12 -0.78
CA THR A 143 51.30 13.01 -0.39
C THR A 143 50.69 11.67 0.07
N GLN A 144 51.22 10.59 -0.52
CA GLN A 144 51.92 9.42 0.09
C GLN A 144 52.04 8.39 -1.05
N GLY A 145 53.20 7.86 -1.43
CA GLY A 145 54.28 7.31 -0.62
C GLY A 145 54.40 5.83 -1.01
N SER A 146 55.25 5.52 -1.99
CA SER A 146 55.88 4.20 -2.22
C SER A 146 56.84 4.30 -3.41
N MET A 147 58.13 4.56 -3.13
CA MET A 147 59.21 4.31 -4.09
C MET A 147 59.78 2.93 -3.78
N THR A 148 59.50 1.95 -4.61
CA THR A 148 60.43 0.83 -4.85
C THR A 148 61.26 1.22 -6.06
N ARG A 149 62.52 1.60 -5.82
CA ARG A 149 63.51 1.80 -6.88
C ARG A 149 64.57 0.70 -6.80
N LEU A 150 64.58 -0.11 -7.86
CA LEU A 150 65.70 -0.93 -8.32
C LEU A 150 66.87 -0.04 -8.78
N GLN A 151 68.10 -0.40 -8.40
CA GLN A 151 69.37 -0.21 -9.14
C GLN A 151 70.24 -1.43 -8.76
N SER A 152 70.54 -2.41 -9.62
CA SER A 152 71.44 -2.46 -10.80
C SER A 152 72.93 -2.21 -10.50
N ALA A 153 73.65 -3.33 -10.45
CA ALA A 153 74.97 -3.71 -11.00
C ALA A 153 76.16 -2.71 -11.18
N ASP A 154 77.34 -3.32 -10.95
CA ASP A 154 78.68 -3.11 -11.51
C ASP A 154 79.63 -2.03 -10.91
N ALA A 155 80.56 -2.50 -10.06
CA ALA A 155 82.01 -2.44 -10.29
C ALA A 155 82.73 -3.40 -9.29
#